data_AF-A0A401REX8-F1
#
_entry.id   AF-A0A401REX8-F1
#
_cell.length_a   1.000
_cell.length_b   1.000
_cell.length_c   1.000
_cell.angle_alpha   90.00
_cell.angle_beta   90.00
_cell.angle_gamma   90.00
#
_symmetry.space_group_name_H-M   'P 1'
#
loop_
_entity.id
_entity.type
_entity.pdbx_description
1 polymer ?
#
loop_
_entity_poly.entity_id
_entity_poly.type
_entity_poly.pdbx_seq_one_letter_code
_entity_poly.pdbx_strand_id
1 'polypeptide(L)'
;ITVNKGDEYILLNNSQPKKWKVVSVSGNEALVPSVCFTVPPSNKEALDATNRLESTHQTLVTMWHQLHTDMESLLPWLYLHRDMQQVHSWTLLTFRSLNPEDYKQILLNLERHYQDFMRQSQDSQMFGADDRIQLEREYKLMTQHYEKLLQNLERGEQDEASCKQYVTQLKDIRLQLDSCEKRTIHKIRQPLDKDPLGECKQRLNEQQKIHLELEGIQKNLNTVTEKTEKVLAMPEQLSSAPTLRSELDLTTQKMDRVYSLSAIYLDK
;
A
#
# COMPACT_ATOMS: atom_id res chain seq x y z
N ILE A 1 -26.78 74.38 -52.65
CA ILE A 1 -26.99 73.34 -51.63
C ILE A 1 -26.81 73.98 -50.26
N THR A 2 -27.79 73.82 -49.38
CA THR A 2 -27.65 74.18 -47.96
C THR A 2 -27.17 72.94 -47.23
N VAL A 3 -26.04 73.03 -46.54
CA VAL A 3 -25.46 71.92 -45.78
C VAL A 3 -25.90 72.04 -44.33
N ASN A 4 -26.60 71.04 -43.79
CA ASN A 4 -27.00 71.02 -42.39
C ASN A 4 -26.08 70.12 -41.57
N LYS A 5 -25.95 70.45 -40.27
CA LYS A 5 -25.18 69.64 -39.33
C LYS A 5 -25.87 68.28 -39.14
N GLY A 6 -25.13 67.20 -39.38
CA GLY A 6 -25.62 65.82 -39.23
C GLY A 6 -26.05 65.15 -40.54
N ASP A 7 -26.11 65.90 -41.65
CA ASP A 7 -26.39 65.34 -42.97
C ASP A 7 -25.18 64.54 -43.50
N GLU A 8 -25.43 63.39 -44.11
CA GLU A 8 -24.39 62.54 -44.74
C GLU A 8 -24.19 62.91 -46.22
N TYR A 9 -22.92 62.94 -46.64
CA TYR A 9 -22.52 63.25 -48.01
C TYR A 9 -21.42 62.30 -48.48
N ILE A 10 -21.40 62.01 -49.77
CA ILE A 10 -20.33 61.22 -50.40
C ILE A 10 -19.29 62.18 -50.97
N LEU A 11 -18.03 61.98 -50.60
CA LEU A 11 -16.89 62.75 -51.10
C LEU A 11 -16.49 62.27 -52.49
N LEU A 12 -16.54 63.16 -53.49
CA LEU A 12 -16.18 62.86 -54.88
C LEU A 12 -14.76 63.31 -55.25
N ASN A 13 -14.32 64.46 -54.74
CA ASN A 13 -12.99 65.00 -55.01
C ASN A 13 -12.50 65.90 -53.87
N ASN A 14 -11.29 65.65 -53.37
CA ASN A 14 -10.62 66.41 -52.31
C ASN A 14 -9.28 67.04 -52.75
N SER A 15 -9.00 67.12 -54.06
CA SER A 15 -7.75 67.69 -54.61
C SER A 15 -7.53 69.15 -54.21
N GLN A 16 -8.60 69.90 -53.91
CA GLN A 16 -8.52 71.22 -53.31
C GLN A 16 -8.65 71.11 -51.77
N PRO A 17 -7.59 71.41 -50.99
CA PRO A 17 -7.58 71.12 -49.55
C PRO A 17 -8.61 71.92 -48.73
N LYS A 18 -9.05 73.09 -49.24
CA LYS A 18 -9.99 73.98 -48.55
C LYS A 18 -11.45 73.82 -49.01
N LYS A 19 -11.70 73.14 -50.14
CA LYS A 19 -13.04 72.97 -50.73
C LYS A 19 -13.15 71.59 -51.35
N TRP A 20 -14.12 70.81 -50.91
CA TRP A 20 -14.34 69.45 -51.40
C TRP A 20 -15.58 69.39 -52.28
N LYS A 21 -15.51 68.59 -53.34
CA LYS A 21 -16.68 68.25 -54.16
C LYS A 21 -17.40 67.09 -53.50
N VAL A 22 -18.63 67.32 -53.06
CA VAL A 22 -19.47 66.33 -52.38
C VAL A 22 -20.81 66.18 -53.09
N VAL A 23 -21.46 65.04 -52.92
CA VAL A 23 -22.82 64.77 -53.40
C VAL A 23 -23.73 64.40 -52.24
N SER A 24 -24.92 65.00 -52.19
CA SER A 24 -25.93 64.66 -51.19
C SER A 24 -26.60 63.32 -51.53
N VAL A 25 -27.28 62.71 -50.54
CA VAL A 25 -28.07 61.48 -50.75
C VAL A 25 -29.14 61.65 -51.84
N SER A 26 -29.56 62.90 -52.11
CA SER A 26 -30.52 63.29 -53.16
C SER A 26 -29.89 63.44 -54.55
N GLY A 27 -28.59 63.20 -54.71
CA GLY A 27 -27.87 63.28 -55.98
C GLY A 27 -27.39 64.69 -56.39
N ASN A 28 -27.52 65.69 -55.52
CA ASN A 28 -27.08 67.06 -55.83
C ASN A 28 -25.60 67.25 -55.49
N GLU A 29 -24.81 67.71 -56.46
CA GLU A 29 -23.37 68.00 -56.27
C GLU A 29 -23.12 69.46 -55.83
N ALA A 30 -22.18 69.66 -54.91
CA ALA A 30 -21.68 71.00 -54.57
C ALA A 30 -20.22 71.00 -54.14
N LEU A 31 -19.61 72.19 -54.26
CA LEU A 31 -18.31 72.51 -53.68
C LEU A 31 -18.51 73.19 -52.34
N VAL A 32 -18.08 72.53 -51.26
CA VAL A 32 -18.31 72.98 -49.89
C VAL A 32 -16.97 73.05 -49.14
N PRO A 33 -16.76 74.03 -48.24
CA PRO A 33 -15.53 74.08 -47.44
C PRO A 33 -15.26 72.78 -46.69
N SER A 34 -14.03 72.29 -46.75
CA SER A 34 -13.65 71.00 -46.14
C SER A 34 -13.88 70.95 -44.63
N VAL A 35 -13.72 72.08 -43.94
CA VAL A 35 -13.96 72.26 -42.50
C VAL A 35 -15.39 71.95 -42.06
N CYS A 36 -16.35 71.91 -42.99
CA CYS A 36 -17.75 71.57 -42.69
C CYS A 36 -17.98 70.05 -42.56
N PHE A 37 -16.99 69.23 -42.91
CA PHE A 37 -17.12 67.77 -42.91
C PHE A 37 -16.17 67.11 -41.92
N THR A 38 -16.64 66.01 -41.34
CA THR A 38 -15.80 65.04 -40.63
C THR A 38 -15.92 63.73 -41.39
N VAL A 39 -14.80 63.18 -41.85
CA VAL A 39 -14.80 61.84 -42.44
C VAL A 39 -14.97 60.86 -41.28
N PRO A 40 -16.07 60.10 -41.19
CA PRO A 40 -16.27 59.17 -40.10
C PRO A 40 -15.15 58.13 -40.13
N PRO A 41 -14.57 57.76 -38.98
CA PRO A 41 -13.44 56.84 -38.91
C PRO A 41 -13.90 55.42 -39.22
N SER A 42 -14.06 55.11 -40.50
CA SER A 42 -14.15 53.73 -41.00
C SER A 42 -12.76 53.30 -41.45
N ASN A 43 -11.81 53.34 -40.51
CA ASN A 43 -10.47 52.83 -40.76
C ASN A 43 -10.54 51.30 -40.75
N LYS A 44 -10.82 50.71 -41.93
CA LYS A 44 -10.87 49.26 -42.12
C LYS A 44 -9.62 48.57 -41.61
N GLU A 45 -8.45 49.18 -41.80
CA GLU A 45 -7.17 48.65 -41.29
C GLU A 45 -7.14 48.55 -39.76
N ALA A 46 -7.70 49.54 -39.06
CA ALA A 46 -7.81 49.52 -37.59
C ALA A 46 -8.83 48.48 -37.10
N LEU A 47 -9.94 48.30 -37.83
CA LEU A 47 -10.92 47.25 -37.55
C LEU A 47 -10.29 45.86 -37.74
N ASP A 48 -9.61 45.65 -38.87
CA ASP A 48 -8.92 44.40 -39.17
C ASP A 48 -7.80 44.11 -38.16
N ALA A 49 -7.08 45.14 -37.72
CA ALA A 49 -6.07 45.02 -36.66
C ALA A 49 -6.68 44.61 -35.32
N THR A 50 -7.80 45.22 -34.93
CA THR A 50 -8.56 44.83 -33.73
C THR A 50 -9.02 43.38 -33.81
N ASN A 51 -9.62 42.97 -34.93
CA ASN A 51 -10.08 41.59 -35.14
C ASN A 51 -8.93 40.57 -35.09
N ARG A 52 -7.76 40.90 -35.66
CA ARG A 52 -6.55 40.05 -35.56
C ARG A 52 -6.05 39.94 -34.12
N LEU A 53 -6.05 41.05 -33.38
CA LEU A 53 -5.66 41.06 -31.98
C LEU A 53 -6.61 40.22 -31.12
N GLU A 54 -7.91 40.36 -31.33
CA GLU A 54 -8.94 39.56 -30.64
C GLU A 54 -8.77 38.06 -30.93
N SER A 55 -8.57 37.69 -32.20
CA SER A 55 -8.29 36.29 -32.57
C SER A 55 -7.03 35.76 -31.91
N THR A 56 -5.95 36.55 -31.90
CA THR A 56 -4.68 36.16 -31.25
C THR A 56 -4.85 36.01 -29.73
N HIS A 57 -5.60 36.92 -29.10
CA HIS A 57 -5.92 36.85 -27.68
C HIS A 57 -6.71 35.59 -27.36
N GLN A 58 -7.75 35.26 -28.13
CA GLN A 58 -8.54 34.06 -27.94
C GLN A 58 -7.69 32.78 -28.07
N THR A 59 -6.76 32.75 -29.05
CA THR A 59 -5.81 31.64 -29.18
C THR A 59 -4.90 31.51 -27.96
N LEU A 60 -4.35 32.61 -27.45
CA LEU A 60 -3.52 32.62 -26.25
C LEU A 60 -4.28 32.13 -25.02
N VAL A 61 -5.53 32.55 -24.85
CA VAL A 61 -6.40 32.10 -23.76
C VAL A 61 -6.61 30.59 -23.85
N THR A 62 -6.92 30.03 -25.03
CA THR A 62 -7.08 28.59 -25.21
C THR A 62 -5.79 27.82 -24.91
N MET A 63 -4.64 28.29 -25.40
CA MET A 63 -3.35 27.67 -25.10
C MET A 63 -3.01 27.70 -23.60
N TRP A 64 -3.31 28.81 -22.93
CA TRP A 64 -3.09 28.94 -21.48
C TRP A 64 -3.96 27.96 -20.70
N HIS A 65 -5.25 27.84 -21.04
CA HIS A 65 -6.14 26.87 -20.40
C HIS A 65 -5.62 25.43 -20.60
N GLN A 66 -5.21 25.07 -21.83
CA GLN A 66 -4.66 23.75 -22.11
C GLN A 66 -3.40 23.46 -21.27
N LEU A 67 -2.44 24.40 -21.24
CA LEU A 67 -1.23 24.26 -20.44
C LEU A 67 -1.54 24.12 -18.96
N HIS A 68 -2.50 24.90 -18.45
CA HIS A 68 -2.92 24.83 -17.06
C HIS A 68 -3.50 23.45 -16.73
N THR A 69 -4.43 22.94 -17.55
CA THR A 69 -5.00 21.60 -17.39
C THR A 69 -3.94 20.50 -17.44
N ASP A 70 -2.98 20.60 -18.37
CA ASP A 70 -1.88 19.63 -18.46
C ASP A 70 -1.00 19.67 -17.20
N MET A 71 -0.66 20.87 -16.70
CA MET A 71 0.12 21.04 -15.47
C MET A 71 -0.60 20.54 -14.22
N GLU A 72 -1.92 20.72 -14.13
CA GLU A 72 -2.71 20.18 -13.03
C GLU A 72 -2.63 18.64 -13.01
N SER A 73 -2.83 17.98 -14.15
CA SER A 73 -2.78 16.51 -14.24
C SER A 73 -1.39 15.90 -13.97
N LEU A 74 -0.31 16.63 -14.26
CA LEU A 74 1.07 16.18 -14.04
C LEU A 74 1.43 16.03 -12.56
N LEU A 75 0.86 16.86 -11.69
CA LEU A 75 1.24 16.87 -10.27
C LEU A 75 0.78 15.59 -9.53
N PRO A 76 -0.50 15.16 -9.61
CA PRO A 76 -0.91 13.86 -9.07
C PRO A 76 -0.18 12.70 -9.70
N TRP A 77 0.15 12.77 -11.00
CA TRP A 77 0.93 11.73 -11.68
C TRP A 77 2.32 11.55 -11.04
N LEU A 78 3.05 12.65 -10.80
CA LEU A 78 4.36 12.61 -10.16
C LEU A 78 4.28 12.06 -8.73
N TYR A 79 3.30 12.51 -7.95
CA TYR A 79 3.12 12.01 -6.58
C TYR A 79 2.74 10.54 -6.55
N LEU A 80 1.86 10.12 -7.45
CA LEU A 80 1.45 8.73 -7.58
C LEU A 80 2.65 7.85 -7.94
N HIS A 81 3.47 8.27 -8.92
CA HIS A 81 4.66 7.51 -9.30
C HIS A 81 5.66 7.37 -8.14
N ARG A 82 5.87 8.44 -7.37
CA ARG A 82 6.70 8.40 -6.15
C ARG A 82 6.14 7.42 -5.12
N ASP A 83 4.85 7.51 -4.84
CA ASP A 83 4.20 6.64 -3.85
C ASP A 83 4.22 5.17 -4.31
N MET A 84 4.02 4.90 -5.61
CA MET A 84 4.16 3.57 -6.19
C MET A 84 5.59 3.03 -6.06
N GLN A 85 6.61 3.84 -6.36
CA GLN A 85 8.01 3.44 -6.18
C GLN A 85 8.32 3.09 -4.71
N GLN A 86 7.77 3.86 -3.78
CA GLN A 86 7.93 3.60 -2.35
C GLN A 86 7.29 2.27 -1.96
N VAL A 87 6.04 2.00 -2.36
CA VAL A 87 5.36 0.73 -2.09
C VAL A 87 6.09 -0.45 -2.76
N HIS A 88 6.56 -0.28 -3.99
CA HIS A 88 7.31 -1.30 -4.71
C HIS A 88 8.63 -1.67 -4.03
N SER A 89 9.30 -0.71 -3.38
CA SER A 89 10.55 -0.93 -2.68
C SER A 89 10.39 -1.79 -1.41
N TRP A 90 9.16 -1.97 -0.92
CA TRP A 90 8.93 -2.74 0.29
C TRP A 90 9.16 -4.23 0.07
N THR A 91 10.08 -4.77 0.85
CA THR A 91 10.26 -6.19 1.10
C THR A 91 9.63 -6.58 2.43
N LEU A 92 9.40 -7.87 2.67
CA LEU A 92 8.87 -8.33 3.97
C LEU A 92 9.76 -7.88 5.15
N LEU A 93 11.07 -7.83 4.96
CA LEU A 93 12.02 -7.40 5.98
C LEU A 93 11.88 -5.91 6.29
N THR A 94 11.89 -5.06 5.27
CA THR A 94 11.72 -3.61 5.47
C THR A 94 10.33 -3.31 6.01
N PHE A 95 9.29 -3.99 5.51
CA PHE A 95 7.91 -3.82 5.94
C PHE A 95 7.69 -4.15 7.42
N ARG A 96 8.31 -5.23 7.92
CA ARG A 96 8.33 -5.59 9.36
C ARG A 96 8.89 -4.50 10.27
N SER A 97 9.78 -3.65 9.75
CA SER A 97 10.41 -2.57 10.52
C SER A 97 9.67 -1.24 10.44
N LEU A 98 8.69 -1.11 9.55
CA LEU A 98 7.89 0.10 9.39
C LEU A 98 6.84 0.20 10.49
N ASN A 99 6.52 1.43 10.89
CA ASN A 99 5.40 1.68 11.78
C ASN A 99 4.06 1.45 11.01
N PRO A 100 3.08 0.75 11.61
CA PRO A 100 1.74 0.60 11.08
C PRO A 100 1.08 1.86 10.54
N GLU A 101 1.29 2.99 11.21
CA GLU A 101 0.66 4.25 10.80
C GLU A 101 1.35 4.86 9.58
N ASP A 102 2.66 4.64 9.41
CA ASP A 102 3.43 5.19 8.30
C ASP A 102 3.03 4.52 6.97
N TYR A 103 2.99 3.19 6.93
CA TYR A 103 2.63 2.50 5.68
C TYR A 103 1.14 2.67 5.33
N LYS A 104 0.25 2.79 6.33
CA LYS A 104 -1.17 3.14 6.09
C LYS A 104 -1.28 4.54 5.48
N GLN A 105 -0.53 5.51 5.99
CA GLN A 105 -0.55 6.87 5.46
C GLN A 105 -0.05 6.92 4.02
N ILE A 106 0.98 6.14 3.68
CA ILE A 106 1.49 6.04 2.31
C ILE A 106 0.43 5.48 1.37
N LEU A 107 -0.33 4.46 1.78
CA LEU A 107 -1.42 3.90 0.98
C LEU A 107 -2.60 4.85 0.82
N LEU A 108 -2.95 5.59 1.87
CA LEU A 108 -3.97 6.64 1.78
C LEU A 108 -3.56 7.74 0.79
N ASN A 109 -2.29 8.13 0.81
CA ASN A 109 -1.74 9.08 -0.15
C ASN A 109 -1.75 8.51 -1.58
N LEU A 110 -1.36 7.25 -1.75
CA LEU A 110 -1.37 6.54 -3.03
C LEU A 110 -2.78 6.53 -3.65
N GLU A 111 -3.80 6.11 -2.89
CA GLU A 111 -5.20 6.11 -3.33
C GLU A 111 -5.67 7.52 -3.68
N ARG A 112 -5.37 8.51 -2.84
CA ARG A 112 -5.74 9.91 -3.11
C ARG A 112 -5.11 10.42 -4.41
N HIS A 113 -3.81 10.25 -4.59
CA HIS A 113 -3.12 10.70 -5.80
C HIS A 113 -3.59 9.94 -7.05
N TYR A 114 -3.94 8.66 -6.91
CA TYR A 114 -4.58 7.89 -7.98
C TYR A 114 -5.94 8.50 -8.37
N GLN A 115 -6.81 8.79 -7.41
CA GLN A 115 -8.12 9.40 -7.67
C GLN A 115 -7.99 10.79 -8.31
N ASP A 116 -7.07 11.62 -7.80
CA ASP A 116 -6.83 12.96 -8.34
C ASP A 116 -6.28 12.90 -9.76
N PHE A 117 -5.34 11.98 -10.04
CA PHE A 117 -4.85 11.74 -11.40
C PHE A 117 -5.98 11.30 -12.34
N MET A 118 -6.80 10.31 -11.94
CA MET A 118 -7.88 9.80 -12.79
C MET A 118 -8.97 10.85 -13.06
N ARG A 119 -9.13 11.84 -12.18
CA ARG A 119 -10.01 12.99 -12.40
C ARG A 119 -9.39 14.00 -13.35
N GLN A 120 -8.16 14.43 -13.09
CA GLN A 120 -7.52 15.55 -13.81
C GLN A 120 -6.94 15.16 -15.17
N SER A 121 -6.62 13.87 -15.38
CA SER A 121 -6.10 13.36 -16.65
C SER A 121 -7.15 13.19 -17.74
N GLN A 122 -8.45 13.38 -17.46
CA GLN A 122 -9.52 13.24 -18.46
C GLN A 122 -9.49 14.39 -19.48
N ASP A 123 -9.17 15.59 -19.01
CA ASP A 123 -9.16 16.82 -19.82
C ASP A 123 -7.76 17.17 -20.34
N SER A 124 -6.73 16.43 -19.90
CA SER A 124 -5.35 16.65 -20.34
C SER A 124 -5.04 15.97 -21.67
N GLN A 125 -4.24 16.64 -22.51
CA GLN A 125 -3.71 16.07 -23.75
C GLN A 125 -2.43 15.26 -23.54
N MET A 126 -1.79 15.35 -22.37
CA MET A 126 -0.55 14.66 -22.04
C MET A 126 -0.73 13.16 -21.78
N PHE A 127 -1.93 12.75 -21.38
CA PHE A 127 -2.23 11.39 -20.99
C PHE A 127 -3.32 10.80 -21.88
N GLY A 128 -2.97 9.75 -22.61
CA GLY A 128 -3.90 8.97 -23.42
C GLY A 128 -4.76 8.02 -22.58
N ALA A 129 -5.73 7.38 -23.24
CA ALA A 129 -6.52 6.33 -22.61
C ALA A 129 -5.65 5.13 -22.18
N ASP A 130 -4.66 4.78 -23.00
CA ASP A 130 -3.74 3.69 -22.71
C ASP A 130 -2.85 3.98 -21.48
N ASP A 131 -2.37 5.21 -21.33
CA ASP A 131 -1.59 5.63 -20.16
C ASP A 131 -2.40 5.50 -18.87
N ARG A 132 -3.67 5.94 -18.90
CA ARG A 132 -4.59 5.80 -17.75
C ARG A 132 -4.85 4.34 -17.41
N ILE A 133 -5.10 3.49 -18.41
CA ILE A 133 -5.33 2.05 -18.20
C ILE A 133 -4.07 1.33 -17.70
N GLN A 134 -2.89 1.72 -18.19
CA GLN A 134 -1.61 1.18 -17.69
C GLN A 134 -1.41 1.57 -16.22
N LEU A 135 -1.59 2.84 -15.89
CA LEU A 135 -1.38 3.35 -14.55
C LEU A 135 -2.40 2.79 -13.54
N GLU A 136 -3.66 2.55 -13.95
CA GLU A 136 -4.63 1.81 -13.15
C GLU A 136 -4.17 0.37 -12.86
N ARG A 137 -3.59 -0.32 -13.86
CA ARG A 137 -3.03 -1.67 -13.66
C ARG A 137 -1.85 -1.65 -12.69
N GLU A 138 -0.94 -0.69 -12.83
CA GLU A 138 0.20 -0.52 -11.92
C GLU A 138 -0.26 -0.24 -10.49
N TYR A 139 -1.26 0.64 -10.32
CA TYR A 139 -1.89 0.91 -9.03
C TYR A 139 -2.44 -0.37 -8.39
N LYS A 140 -3.22 -1.15 -9.14
CA LYS A 140 -3.76 -2.43 -8.68
C LYS A 140 -2.67 -3.42 -8.27
N LEU A 141 -1.57 -3.47 -9.02
CA LEU A 141 -0.42 -4.32 -8.67
C LEU A 141 0.23 -3.87 -7.35
N MET A 142 0.32 -2.57 -7.08
CA MET A 142 0.85 -2.05 -5.82
C MET A 142 -0.06 -2.39 -4.63
N THR A 143 -1.37 -2.26 -4.79
CA THR A 143 -2.33 -2.65 -3.75
C THR A 143 -2.25 -4.15 -3.45
N GLN A 144 -2.18 -5.00 -4.48
CA GLN A 144 -1.99 -6.44 -4.31
C GLN A 144 -0.64 -6.80 -3.66
N HIS A 145 0.43 -6.07 -3.99
CA HIS A 145 1.73 -6.25 -3.36
C HIS A 145 1.68 -5.95 -1.87
N TYR A 146 1.05 -4.83 -1.49
CA TYR A 146 0.80 -4.49 -0.10
C TYR A 146 -0.03 -5.57 0.64
N GLU A 147 -1.14 -6.03 0.07
CA GLU A 147 -1.98 -7.07 0.67
C GLU A 147 -1.19 -8.36 0.92
N LYS A 148 -0.34 -8.76 -0.04
CA LYS A 148 0.54 -9.92 0.12
C LYS A 148 1.56 -9.71 1.24
N LEU A 149 2.15 -8.52 1.35
CA LEU A 149 3.07 -8.19 2.45
C LEU A 149 2.37 -8.29 3.80
N LEU A 150 1.16 -7.74 3.92
CA LEU A 150 0.36 -7.81 5.14
C LEU A 150 0.03 -9.27 5.52
N GLN A 151 -0.44 -10.07 4.56
CA GLN A 151 -0.74 -11.48 4.80
C GLN A 151 0.50 -12.28 5.24
N ASN A 152 1.66 -12.01 4.63
CA ASN A 152 2.91 -12.65 5.02
C ASN A 152 3.40 -12.20 6.41
N LEU A 153 3.13 -10.95 6.79
CA LEU A 153 3.45 -10.45 8.13
C LEU A 153 2.62 -11.18 9.19
N GLU A 154 1.30 -11.23 9.02
CA GLU A 154 0.37 -11.91 9.92
C GLU A 154 0.69 -13.40 10.06
N ARG A 155 0.99 -14.08 8.94
CA ARG A 155 1.40 -15.48 8.95
C ARG A 155 2.69 -15.68 9.76
N GLY A 156 3.69 -14.83 9.55
CA GLY A 156 4.95 -14.89 10.30
C GLY A 156 4.76 -14.71 11.81
N GLU A 157 3.86 -13.82 12.23
CA GLU A 157 3.50 -13.63 13.65
C GLU A 157 2.76 -14.85 14.23
N GLN A 158 1.85 -15.45 13.47
CA GLN A 158 1.14 -16.66 13.86
C GLN A 158 2.09 -17.86 14.00
N ASP A 159 3.04 -18.01 13.08
CA ASP A 159 4.04 -19.07 13.10
C ASP A 159 4.98 -18.91 14.30
N GLU A 160 5.40 -17.67 14.60
CA GLU A 160 6.20 -17.34 15.79
C GLU A 160 5.43 -17.60 17.10
N ALA A 161 4.14 -17.25 17.15
CA ALA A 161 3.29 -17.54 18.30
C ALA A 161 3.13 -19.05 18.53
N SER A 162 2.94 -19.81 17.44
CA SER A 162 2.87 -21.28 17.47
C SER A 162 4.19 -21.88 17.96
N CYS A 163 5.32 -21.36 17.49
CA CYS A 163 6.66 -21.77 17.94
C CYS A 163 6.83 -21.56 19.45
N LYS A 164 6.43 -20.39 19.98
CA LYS A 164 6.46 -20.10 21.43
C LYS A 164 5.52 -21.01 22.21
N GLN A 165 4.34 -21.32 21.67
CA GLN A 165 3.40 -22.25 22.29
C GLN A 165 4.00 -23.65 22.44
N TYR A 166 4.65 -24.17 21.39
CA TYR A 166 5.29 -25.48 21.44
C TYR A 166 6.48 -25.52 22.41
N VAL A 167 7.26 -24.43 22.51
CA VAL A 167 8.29 -24.30 23.55
C VAL A 167 7.69 -24.45 24.96
N THR A 168 6.55 -23.81 25.23
CA THR A 168 5.87 -23.93 26.52
C THR A 168 5.37 -25.36 26.76
N GLN A 169 4.75 -26.00 25.75
CA GLN A 169 4.27 -27.38 25.88
C GLN A 169 5.41 -28.38 26.16
N LEU A 170 6.56 -28.21 25.51
CA LEU A 170 7.74 -29.05 25.75
C LEU A 170 8.28 -28.87 27.18
N LYS A 171 8.30 -27.63 27.68
CA LYS A 171 8.67 -27.34 29.08
C LYS A 171 7.70 -28.00 30.07
N ASP A 172 6.41 -27.97 29.81
CA ASP A 172 5.39 -28.60 30.65
C ASP A 172 5.54 -30.14 30.65
N ILE A 173 5.77 -30.74 29.49
CA ILE A 173 6.07 -32.17 29.37
C ILE A 173 7.33 -32.52 30.18
N ARG A 174 8.37 -31.71 30.08
CA ARG A 174 9.62 -31.92 30.85
C ARG A 174 9.38 -31.88 32.36
N LEU A 175 8.53 -30.96 32.84
CA LEU A 175 8.14 -30.89 34.25
C LEU A 175 7.35 -32.13 34.71
N GLN A 176 6.47 -32.67 33.86
CA GLN A 176 5.78 -33.93 34.15
C GLN A 176 6.77 -35.10 34.24
N LEU A 177 7.72 -35.18 33.31
CA LEU A 177 8.80 -36.19 33.34
C LEU A 177 9.68 -36.06 34.58
N ASP A 178 10.01 -34.85 35.02
CA ASP A 178 10.72 -34.61 36.29
C ASP A 178 9.95 -35.15 37.50
N SER A 179 8.61 -34.99 37.50
CA SER A 179 7.74 -35.51 38.56
C SER A 179 7.75 -37.04 38.58
N CYS A 180 7.59 -37.69 37.42
CA CYS A 180 7.67 -39.15 37.29
C CYS A 180 9.04 -39.68 37.74
N GLU A 181 10.13 -39.07 37.26
CA GLU A 181 11.50 -39.45 37.61
C GLU A 181 11.74 -39.34 39.12
N LYS A 182 11.33 -38.22 39.75
CA LYS A 182 11.45 -38.03 41.20
C LYS A 182 10.68 -39.08 41.98
N ARG A 183 9.43 -39.38 41.57
CA ARG A 183 8.60 -40.41 42.23
C ARG A 183 9.21 -41.80 42.10
N THR A 184 9.74 -42.18 40.94
CA THR A 184 10.41 -43.47 40.75
C THR A 184 11.72 -43.56 41.53
N ILE A 185 12.58 -42.53 41.47
CA ILE A 185 13.85 -42.52 42.23
C ILE A 185 13.61 -42.57 43.74
N HIS A 186 12.62 -41.84 44.25
CA HIS A 186 12.28 -41.85 45.67
C HIS A 186 11.94 -43.27 46.15
N LYS A 187 11.15 -44.01 45.38
CA LYS A 187 10.80 -45.41 45.68
C LYS A 187 11.99 -46.36 45.62
N ILE A 188 12.88 -46.19 44.64
CA ILE A 188 14.11 -47.00 44.55
C ILE A 188 14.98 -46.80 45.79
N ARG A 189 15.07 -45.56 46.30
CA ARG A 189 15.94 -45.22 47.43
C ARG A 189 15.34 -45.51 48.79
N GLN A 190 14.02 -45.66 48.90
CA GLN A 190 13.36 -45.93 50.16
C GLN A 190 13.60 -47.40 50.59
N PRO A 191 14.19 -47.67 51.77
CA PRO A 191 14.36 -49.04 52.26
C PRO A 191 13.00 -49.71 52.51
N LEU A 192 12.97 -51.04 52.46
CA LEU A 192 11.79 -51.85 52.80
C LEU A 192 11.62 -51.90 54.32
N ASP A 193 10.37 -51.84 54.79
CA ASP A 193 10.03 -51.95 56.22
C ASP A 193 9.69 -53.41 56.62
N LYS A 194 9.04 -53.59 57.77
CA LYS A 194 8.76 -54.89 58.41
C LYS A 194 7.90 -55.88 57.60
N ASP A 195 7.15 -55.43 56.58
CA ASP A 195 6.40 -56.28 55.64
C ASP A 195 6.89 -56.11 54.19
N PRO A 196 8.01 -56.75 53.81
CA PRO A 196 8.64 -56.56 52.52
C PRO A 196 7.79 -57.08 51.35
N LEU A 197 6.97 -58.12 51.55
CA LEU A 197 6.16 -58.70 50.47
C LEU A 197 4.95 -57.82 50.12
N GLY A 198 4.25 -57.31 51.14
CA GLY A 198 3.14 -56.37 50.94
C GLY A 198 3.61 -55.06 50.29
N GLU A 199 4.72 -54.51 50.77
CA GLU A 199 5.29 -53.27 50.27
C GLU A 199 5.83 -53.39 48.84
N CYS A 200 6.49 -54.50 48.49
CA CYS A 200 6.90 -54.77 47.10
C CYS A 200 5.71 -54.80 46.15
N LYS A 201 4.62 -55.48 46.53
CA LYS A 201 3.39 -55.53 45.72
C LYS A 201 2.77 -54.15 45.53
N GLN A 202 2.75 -53.32 46.58
CA GLN A 202 2.26 -51.95 46.49
C GLN A 202 3.15 -51.09 45.58
N ARG A 203 4.48 -51.13 45.77
CA ARG A 203 5.42 -50.36 44.96
C ARG A 203 5.33 -50.73 43.48
N LEU A 204 5.17 -52.00 43.16
CA LEU A 204 5.01 -52.49 41.80
C LEU A 204 3.72 -51.96 41.16
N ASN A 205 2.58 -52.05 41.86
CA ASN A 205 1.31 -51.49 41.39
C ASN A 205 1.39 -49.98 41.12
N GLU A 206 2.04 -49.24 42.01
CA GLU A 206 2.19 -47.80 41.82
C GLU A 206 3.21 -47.44 40.73
N GLN A 207 4.25 -48.26 40.54
CA GLN A 207 5.18 -48.07 39.41
C GLN A 207 4.46 -48.36 38.09
N GLN A 208 3.58 -49.36 38.03
CA GLN A 208 2.74 -49.60 36.85
C GLN A 208 1.90 -48.37 36.50
N LYS A 209 1.34 -47.68 37.51
CA LYS A 209 0.61 -46.42 37.29
C LYS A 209 1.51 -45.31 36.73
N ILE A 210 2.74 -45.16 37.24
CA ILE A 210 3.71 -44.20 36.70
C ILE A 210 4.08 -44.57 35.26
N HIS A 211 4.21 -45.86 34.95
CA HIS A 211 4.52 -46.30 33.59
C HIS A 211 3.38 -45.98 32.61
N LEU A 212 2.13 -46.21 32.99
CA LEU A 212 0.96 -45.79 32.19
C LEU A 212 0.89 -44.26 32.02
N GLU A 213 1.24 -43.49 33.06
CA GLU A 213 1.36 -42.03 32.96
C GLU A 213 2.44 -41.62 31.93
N LEU A 214 3.59 -42.30 31.94
CA LEU A 214 4.67 -42.08 30.97
C LEU A 214 4.26 -42.43 29.54
N GLU A 215 3.50 -43.50 29.30
CA GLU A 215 2.94 -43.80 27.96
C GLU A 215 2.04 -42.66 27.45
N GLY A 216 1.21 -42.10 28.34
CA GLY A 216 0.38 -40.93 28.04
C GLY A 216 1.23 -39.70 27.69
N ILE A 217 2.28 -39.44 28.46
CA ILE A 217 3.22 -38.34 28.21
C ILE A 217 3.97 -38.54 26.89
N GLN A 218 4.41 -39.77 26.58
CA GLN A 218 5.10 -40.10 25.33
C GLN A 218 4.22 -39.84 24.11
N LYS A 219 2.94 -40.22 24.18
CA LYS A 219 1.97 -39.94 23.11
C LYS A 219 1.76 -38.44 22.91
N ASN A 220 1.70 -37.66 23.99
CA ASN A 220 1.62 -36.21 23.92
C ASN A 220 2.89 -35.62 23.28
N LEU A 221 4.07 -36.06 23.72
CA LEU A 221 5.35 -35.64 23.16
C LEU A 221 5.41 -35.90 21.65
N ASN A 222 5.07 -37.10 21.19
CA ASN A 222 5.05 -37.43 19.76
C ASN A 222 4.15 -36.46 18.96
N THR A 223 2.98 -36.11 19.51
CA THR A 223 2.05 -35.16 18.88
C THR A 223 2.66 -33.75 18.79
N VAL A 224 3.38 -33.31 19.82
CA VAL A 224 4.07 -32.01 19.83
C VAL A 224 5.30 -32.01 18.91
N THR A 225 6.04 -33.13 18.85
CA THR A 225 7.17 -33.33 17.93
C THR A 225 6.74 -33.20 16.48
N GLU A 226 5.69 -33.90 16.06
CA GLU A 226 5.17 -33.81 14.68
C GLU A 226 4.78 -32.39 14.28
N LYS A 227 4.18 -31.62 15.20
CA LYS A 227 3.80 -30.22 14.96
C LYS A 227 5.03 -29.30 14.91
N THR A 228 5.99 -29.55 15.80
CA THR A 228 7.24 -28.80 15.88
C THR A 228 8.07 -28.97 14.62
N GLU A 229 8.21 -30.20 14.12
CA GLU A 229 8.94 -30.49 12.89
C GLU A 229 8.34 -29.77 11.66
N LYS A 230 7.01 -29.72 11.57
CA LYS A 230 6.32 -28.98 10.50
C LYS A 230 6.67 -27.48 10.50
N VAL A 231 6.69 -26.86 11.68
CA VAL A 231 7.06 -25.43 11.83
C VAL A 231 8.55 -25.21 11.54
N LEU A 232 9.42 -26.11 11.99
CA LEU A 232 10.87 -26.01 11.78
C LEU A 232 11.32 -26.29 10.34
N ALA A 233 10.49 -26.96 9.54
CA ALA A 233 10.72 -27.22 8.11
C ALA A 233 10.37 -26.02 7.23
N MET A 234 9.72 -24.99 7.78
CA MET A 234 9.38 -23.78 7.03
C MET A 234 10.64 -22.97 6.69
N PRO A 235 10.73 -22.38 5.48
CA PRO A 235 11.91 -21.63 5.05
C PRO A 235 12.07 -20.27 5.76
N GLU A 236 11.01 -19.73 6.39
CA GLU A 236 11.10 -18.49 7.17
C GLU A 236 11.87 -18.71 8.48
N GLN A 237 12.89 -17.88 8.73
CA GLN A 237 13.65 -17.92 9.97
C GLN A 237 12.82 -17.32 11.10
N LEU A 238 12.18 -18.19 11.90
CA LEU A 238 11.50 -17.81 13.14
C LEU A 238 12.53 -17.54 14.25
N SER A 239 12.29 -16.50 15.05
CA SER A 239 13.23 -16.10 16.11
C SER A 239 13.32 -17.14 17.22
N SER A 240 12.20 -17.83 17.50
CA SER A 240 12.13 -18.89 18.50
C SER A 240 12.56 -20.27 18.00
N ALA A 241 12.88 -20.45 16.70
CA ALA A 241 13.22 -21.75 16.14
C ALA A 241 14.44 -22.44 16.79
N PRO A 242 15.55 -21.74 17.12
CA PRO A 242 16.69 -22.37 17.80
C PRO A 242 16.32 -22.87 19.20
N THR A 243 15.55 -22.08 19.95
CA THR A 243 15.05 -22.46 21.28
C THR A 243 14.12 -23.66 21.20
N LEU A 244 13.21 -23.66 20.21
CA LEU A 244 12.30 -24.78 19.99
C LEU A 244 13.04 -26.08 19.67
N ARG A 245 14.07 -26.04 18.81
CA ARG A 245 14.93 -27.20 18.53
C ARG A 245 15.62 -27.73 19.78
N SER A 246 16.20 -26.84 20.58
CA SER A 246 16.88 -27.22 21.82
C SER A 246 15.92 -27.83 22.84
N GLU A 247 14.73 -27.24 23.03
CA GLU A 247 13.73 -27.76 23.98
C GLU A 247 13.17 -29.11 23.53
N LEU A 248 13.00 -29.32 22.22
CA LEU A 248 12.56 -30.60 21.67
C LEU A 248 13.58 -31.70 21.96
N ASP A 249 14.85 -31.46 21.64
CA ASP A 249 15.95 -32.43 21.87
C ASP A 249 16.08 -32.81 23.34
N LEU A 250 16.12 -31.81 24.23
CA LEU A 250 16.18 -32.02 25.67
C LEU A 250 14.98 -32.83 26.21
N THR A 251 13.78 -32.57 25.69
CA THR A 251 12.57 -33.25 26.15
C THR A 251 12.52 -34.69 25.66
N THR A 252 12.90 -34.95 24.40
CA THR A 252 13.00 -36.30 23.83
C THR A 252 14.03 -37.14 24.59
N GLN A 253 15.24 -36.60 24.81
CA GLN A 253 16.28 -37.30 25.57
C GLN A 253 15.82 -37.62 27.01
N LYS A 254 15.10 -36.71 27.66
CA LYS A 254 14.55 -36.95 28.99
C LYS A 254 13.47 -38.03 28.97
N MET A 255 12.57 -38.01 27.99
CA MET A 255 11.54 -39.03 27.82
C MET A 255 12.18 -40.43 27.74
N ASP A 256 13.18 -40.61 26.88
CA ASP A 256 13.86 -41.88 26.70
C ASP A 256 14.51 -42.37 27.99
N ARG A 257 15.19 -41.48 28.72
CA ARG A 257 15.83 -41.80 30.00
C ARG A 257 14.82 -42.20 31.07
N VAL A 258 13.75 -41.43 31.27
CA VAL A 258 12.76 -41.68 32.32
C VAL A 258 11.92 -42.92 31.99
N TYR A 259 11.58 -43.12 30.72
CA TYR A 259 10.91 -44.33 30.25
C TYR A 259 11.77 -45.58 30.48
N SER A 260 13.06 -45.52 30.10
CA SER A 260 14.00 -46.61 30.33
C SER A 260 14.18 -46.93 31.81
N LEU A 261 14.27 -45.91 32.68
CA LEU A 261 14.33 -46.10 34.13
C LEU A 261 13.09 -46.82 34.66
N SER A 262 11.91 -46.44 34.18
CA SER A 262 10.64 -47.06 34.57
C SER A 262 10.53 -48.50 34.09
N ALA A 263 10.94 -48.78 32.84
CA ALA A 263 10.94 -50.12 32.27
C ALA A 263 11.87 -51.08 33.04
N ILE A 264 13.11 -50.63 33.34
CA ILE A 264 14.07 -51.42 34.12
C ILE A 264 13.56 -51.67 35.55
N TYR A 265 12.84 -50.73 36.15
CA TYR A 265 12.23 -50.96 37.46
C TYR A 265 11.20 -52.09 37.40
N LEU A 266 10.35 -52.12 36.37
CA LEU A 266 9.28 -53.10 36.24
C LEU A 266 9.77 -54.51 35.86
N ASP A 267 10.95 -54.61 35.25
CA ASP A 267 11.58 -55.89 34.88
C ASP A 267 12.24 -56.61 36.08
N LYS A 268 12.44 -55.90 37.21
CA LYS A 268 13.06 -56.43 38.43
C LYS A 268 12.06 -56.67 39.55
#